data_AF-G0V0L5-F1
#
_entry.id   AF-G0V0L5-F1
#
_cell.length_a   1.000
_cell.length_b   1.000
_cell.length_c   1.000
_cell.angle_alpha   90.00
_cell.angle_beta   90.00
_cell.angle_gamma   90.00
#
_symmetry.space_group_name_H-M   'P 1'
#
loop_
_entity.id
_entity.type
_entity.pdbx_description
1 polymer ?
#
loop_
_entity_poly.entity_id
_entity_poly.type
_entity_poly.pdbx_seq_one_letter_code
_entity_poly.pdbx_strand_id
1 'polypeptide(L)'
;MATCFTGLWSNTRAEWVYWFGLLSQATCNFSLIFAIICLAAVIVGNVVLLIGVNFWLHLLFEKLGDQYNPFALQIVVCLFLSLLFGILTVGYILKCGISPLWRALVEKNRVRGPLYRLFLIFASGATNGVSTVLAIYAMLHTPEFLQAVLMSVIPFFAQVWTYLLVVQERRRHYLSLTVISALLLCIGGILLSSSSSFISSTAANKSPPFGWVFVYFISCVVFGMWCVVQRLYFDAIAIVPEPSEQIQEHSSTQPFDQDGRVSFGQPDGLGPANSGEAGATDVPKESGLLETEELPINDRQWAKQDENDVAAKVLILFLGILFQMLVTFALVPVDAIKGFGSSNGMAHSWDNLQVTFHAIFESWHNLRYGVLHTFGFMLSFVGCAYLNERSPTLASVILQMAAPITSLTLIIVPQWDVFGEHGIVGYKVSGVLMLLIAGWSYHVWDVAFPKAYRSGEKEDK
;
A
#
# COMPACT_ATOMS: atom_id res chain seq x y z
N MET A 1 2.89 -36.22 -0.44
CA MET A 1 1.68 -35.51 0.06
C MET A 1 1.70 -35.38 1.59
N ALA A 2 1.93 -36.46 2.35
CA ALA A 2 2.06 -36.39 3.82
C ALA A 2 3.15 -35.41 4.32
N THR A 3 4.33 -35.40 3.69
CA THR A 3 5.46 -34.50 4.04
C THR A 3 5.19 -33.02 3.78
N CYS A 4 4.38 -32.70 2.77
CA CYS A 4 3.98 -31.33 2.47
C CYS A 4 2.95 -30.82 3.49
N PHE A 5 1.99 -31.68 3.86
CA PHE A 5 0.99 -31.36 4.89
C PHE A 5 1.62 -31.16 6.27
N THR A 6 2.60 -32.00 6.65
CA THR A 6 3.32 -31.83 7.92
C THR A 6 4.07 -30.50 7.99
N GLY A 7 4.70 -30.06 6.89
CA GLY A 7 5.37 -28.76 6.82
C GLY A 7 4.41 -27.57 6.87
N LEU A 8 3.26 -27.66 6.20
CA LEU A 8 2.20 -26.65 6.27
C LEU A 8 1.69 -26.49 7.72
N TRP A 9 1.42 -27.60 8.40
CA TRP A 9 0.92 -27.60 9.76
C TRP A 9 1.95 -27.13 10.80
N SER A 10 3.22 -27.52 10.66
CA SER A 10 4.30 -27.07 11.56
C SER A 10 4.47 -25.55 11.50
N ASN A 11 4.47 -24.99 10.29
CA ASN A 11 4.57 -23.55 10.06
C ASN A 11 3.40 -22.81 10.72
N THR A 12 2.17 -23.26 10.46
CA THR A 12 0.97 -22.70 11.08
C THR A 12 1.04 -22.77 12.60
N ARG A 13 1.42 -23.91 13.19
CA ARG A 13 1.54 -24.03 14.65
C ARG A 13 2.55 -23.04 15.22
N ALA A 14 3.72 -22.89 14.59
CA ALA A 14 4.75 -21.95 15.04
C ALA A 14 4.26 -20.50 15.03
N GLU A 15 3.52 -20.09 13.99
CA GLU A 15 2.94 -18.75 13.88
C GLU A 15 1.99 -18.42 15.04
N TRP A 16 1.06 -19.34 15.32
CA TRP A 16 0.08 -19.15 16.38
C TRP A 16 0.72 -19.16 17.77
N VAL A 17 1.66 -20.08 18.04
CA VAL A 17 2.40 -20.12 19.32
C VAL A 17 3.15 -18.80 19.54
N TYR A 18 3.84 -18.31 18.52
CA TYR A 18 4.55 -17.03 18.59
C TYR A 18 3.58 -15.86 18.85
N TRP A 19 2.46 -15.81 18.15
CA TRP A 19 1.46 -14.78 18.32
C TRP A 19 0.83 -14.80 19.73
N PHE A 20 0.52 -15.98 20.28
CA PHE A 20 0.06 -16.09 21.67
C PHE A 20 1.10 -15.60 22.67
N GLY A 21 2.38 -15.88 22.40
CA GLY A 21 3.51 -15.31 23.15
C GLY A 21 3.48 -13.78 23.15
N LEU A 22 3.36 -13.16 21.97
CA LEU A 22 3.22 -11.71 21.85
C LEU A 22 2.00 -11.16 22.60
N LEU A 23 0.85 -11.84 22.52
CA LEU A 23 -0.38 -11.40 23.17
C LEU A 23 -0.22 -11.36 24.70
N SER A 24 0.44 -12.36 25.28
CA SER A 24 0.72 -12.40 26.72
C SER A 24 1.67 -11.30 27.20
N GLN A 25 2.48 -10.75 26.29
CA GLN A 25 3.40 -9.65 26.56
C GLN A 25 2.85 -8.29 26.11
N ALA A 26 1.66 -8.28 25.49
CA ALA A 26 1.09 -7.07 24.94
C ALA A 26 0.66 -6.12 26.06
N THR A 27 1.21 -4.90 26.04
CA THR A 27 0.76 -3.82 26.91
C THR A 27 -0.11 -2.86 26.11
N CYS A 28 -1.19 -2.38 26.71
CA CYS A 28 -1.98 -1.32 26.11
C CYS A 28 -1.10 -0.04 26.09
N ASN A 29 -0.67 0.35 24.90
CA ASN A 29 0.22 1.48 24.70
C ASN A 29 -0.36 2.45 23.64
N PHE A 30 0.23 3.63 23.56
CA PHE A 30 -0.18 4.65 22.60
C PHE A 30 -0.12 4.14 21.14
N SER A 31 0.87 3.33 20.83
CA SER A 31 1.06 2.68 19.52
C SER A 31 -0.15 1.84 19.10
N LEU A 32 -0.74 1.06 20.01
CA LEU A 32 -1.96 0.28 19.75
C LEU A 32 -3.17 1.19 19.50
N ILE A 33 -3.36 2.21 20.34
CA ILE A 33 -4.46 3.17 20.18
C ILE A 33 -4.35 3.88 18.82
N PHE A 34 -3.14 4.29 18.46
CA PHE A 34 -2.88 4.93 17.17
C PHE A 34 -3.17 3.99 15.99
N ALA A 35 -2.77 2.72 16.08
CA ALA A 35 -3.08 1.72 15.07
C ALA A 35 -4.59 1.54 14.86
N ILE A 36 -5.37 1.50 15.97
CA ILE A 36 -6.83 1.44 15.94
C ILE A 36 -7.42 2.68 15.28
N ILE A 37 -6.87 3.87 15.55
CA ILE A 37 -7.31 5.12 14.91
C ILE A 37 -7.04 5.08 13.39
N CYS A 38 -5.87 4.61 12.96
CA CYS A 38 -5.57 4.45 11.52
C CYS A 38 -6.53 3.46 10.85
N LEU A 39 -6.79 2.32 11.50
CA LEU A 39 -7.75 1.32 11.03
C LEU A 39 -9.16 1.92 10.89
N ALA A 40 -9.62 2.61 11.92
CA ALA A 40 -10.92 3.28 11.93
C ALA A 40 -10.99 4.37 10.85
N ALA A 41 -9.93 5.15 10.65
CA ALA A 41 -9.87 6.16 9.61
C ALA A 41 -10.02 5.57 8.21
N VAL A 42 -9.40 4.41 7.92
CA VAL A 42 -9.60 3.72 6.64
C VAL A 42 -11.03 3.23 6.51
N ILE A 43 -11.58 2.53 7.51
CA ILE A 43 -12.93 1.97 7.43
C ILE A 43 -13.97 3.08 7.28
N VAL A 44 -13.97 4.06 8.19
CA VAL A 44 -14.91 5.19 8.18
C VAL A 44 -14.71 6.03 6.91
N GLY A 45 -13.46 6.28 6.52
CA GLY A 45 -13.14 7.00 5.30
C GLY A 45 -13.75 6.34 4.07
N ASN A 46 -13.66 5.01 3.97
CA ASN A 46 -14.26 4.26 2.86
C ASN A 46 -15.79 4.21 2.91
N VAL A 47 -16.39 4.14 4.10
CA VAL A 47 -17.85 4.26 4.22
C VAL A 47 -18.33 5.63 3.72
N VAL A 48 -17.69 6.70 4.19
CA VAL A 48 -18.02 8.07 3.81
C VAL A 48 -17.79 8.32 2.32
N LEU A 49 -16.69 7.79 1.75
CA LEU A 49 -16.41 7.98 0.32
C LEU A 49 -17.43 7.23 -0.56
N LEU A 50 -17.82 6.01 -0.20
CA LEU A 50 -18.80 5.23 -0.96
C LEU A 50 -20.20 5.87 -0.91
N ILE A 51 -20.62 6.33 0.26
CA ILE A 51 -21.89 7.07 0.39
C ILE A 51 -21.81 8.38 -0.42
N GLY A 52 -20.73 9.14 -0.26
CA GLY A 52 -20.52 10.41 -0.95
C GLY A 52 -20.56 10.28 -2.47
N VAL A 53 -19.84 9.30 -3.04
CA VAL A 53 -19.80 9.08 -4.49
C VAL A 53 -21.15 8.61 -5.04
N ASN A 54 -21.89 7.76 -4.32
CA ASN A 54 -23.20 7.28 -4.77
C ASN A 54 -24.21 8.44 -4.90
N PHE A 55 -24.30 9.30 -3.89
CA PHE A 55 -25.13 10.51 -3.98
C PHE A 55 -24.68 11.44 -5.10
N TRP A 56 -23.37 11.62 -5.27
CA TRP A 56 -22.84 12.58 -6.23
C TRP A 56 -23.02 12.11 -7.67
N LEU A 57 -22.77 10.81 -7.94
CA LEU A 57 -22.99 10.19 -9.24
C LEU A 57 -24.47 10.22 -9.62
N HIS A 58 -25.37 9.83 -8.72
CA HIS A 58 -26.80 9.86 -8.98
C HIS A 58 -27.26 11.26 -9.43
N LEU A 59 -26.88 12.28 -8.66
CA LEU A 59 -27.23 13.69 -8.94
C LEU A 59 -26.65 14.20 -10.27
N LEU A 60 -25.37 13.93 -10.54
CA LEU A 60 -24.71 14.43 -11.75
C LEU A 60 -25.14 13.68 -13.01
N PHE A 61 -25.34 12.37 -12.90
CA PHE A 61 -25.77 11.55 -14.02
C PHE A 61 -27.21 11.87 -14.43
N GLU A 62 -28.12 12.08 -13.46
CA GLU A 62 -29.49 12.53 -13.73
C GLU A 62 -29.51 13.89 -14.43
N LYS A 63 -28.61 14.80 -14.05
CA LYS A 63 -28.54 16.16 -14.62
C LYS A 63 -27.92 16.21 -16.02
N LEU A 64 -26.87 15.43 -16.27
CA LEU A 64 -26.01 15.58 -17.46
C LEU A 64 -26.20 14.49 -18.51
N GLY A 65 -26.71 13.31 -18.15
CA GLY A 65 -26.86 12.17 -19.06
C GLY A 65 -25.58 11.87 -19.85
N ASP A 66 -25.67 11.88 -21.17
CA ASP A 66 -24.55 11.56 -22.09
C ASP A 66 -23.40 12.58 -22.07
N GLN A 67 -23.61 13.77 -21.50
CA GLN A 67 -22.57 14.81 -21.35
C GLN A 67 -21.71 14.61 -20.10
N TYR A 68 -22.06 13.63 -19.25
CA TYR A 68 -21.31 13.33 -18.04
C TYR A 68 -19.90 12.81 -18.37
N ASN A 69 -18.89 13.48 -17.80
CA ASN A 69 -17.50 13.05 -17.90
C ASN A 69 -16.95 12.64 -16.51
N PRO A 70 -16.67 11.35 -16.27
CA PRO A 70 -16.16 10.85 -14.99
C PRO A 70 -14.78 11.40 -14.60
N PHE A 71 -13.96 11.82 -15.56
CA PHE A 71 -12.66 12.45 -15.25
C PHE A 71 -12.83 13.76 -14.49
N ALA A 72 -13.90 14.53 -14.75
CA ALA A 72 -14.16 15.78 -14.04
C ALA A 72 -14.33 15.52 -12.53
N LEU A 73 -15.04 14.45 -12.17
CA LEU A 73 -15.24 14.03 -10.79
C LEU A 73 -13.90 13.79 -10.09
N GLN A 74 -13.06 12.98 -10.72
CA GLN A 74 -11.75 12.61 -10.17
C GLN A 74 -10.80 13.81 -10.07
N ILE A 75 -10.80 14.70 -11.07
CA ILE A 75 -10.00 15.92 -11.06
C ILE A 75 -10.43 16.83 -9.91
N VAL A 76 -11.74 17.03 -9.70
CA VAL A 76 -12.26 17.84 -8.59
C VAL A 76 -11.87 17.24 -7.24
N VAL A 77 -12.01 15.92 -7.07
CA VAL A 77 -11.57 15.23 -5.84
C VAL A 77 -10.07 15.43 -5.62
N CYS A 78 -9.24 15.27 -6.66
CA CYS A 78 -7.80 15.48 -6.56
C CYS A 78 -7.46 16.95 -6.22
N LEU A 79 -8.21 17.92 -6.75
CA LEU A 79 -8.06 19.34 -6.40
C LEU A 79 -8.33 19.59 -4.92
N PHE A 80 -9.44 19.08 -4.39
CA PHE A 80 -9.75 19.22 -2.97
C PHE A 80 -8.77 18.47 -2.06
N LEU A 81 -8.35 17.26 -2.43
CA LEU A 81 -7.31 16.53 -1.70
C LEU A 81 -5.98 17.28 -1.73
N SER A 82 -5.60 17.88 -2.86
CA SER A 82 -4.38 18.69 -2.97
C SER A 82 -4.45 19.93 -2.08
N LEU A 83 -5.62 20.57 -1.98
CA LEU A 83 -5.83 21.68 -1.05
C LEU A 83 -5.72 21.22 0.41
N LEU A 84 -6.37 20.11 0.79
CA LEU A 84 -6.34 19.57 2.15
C LEU A 84 -4.93 19.14 2.55
N PHE A 85 -4.25 18.35 1.73
CA PHE A 85 -2.86 17.94 1.99
C PHE A 85 -1.89 19.11 1.85
N GLY A 86 -2.19 20.12 1.04
CA GLY A 86 -1.46 21.38 0.98
C GLY A 86 -1.54 22.13 2.31
N ILE A 87 -2.73 22.25 2.90
CA ILE A 87 -2.92 22.83 4.24
C ILE A 87 -2.15 22.03 5.30
N LEU A 88 -2.22 20.69 5.27
CA LEU A 88 -1.44 19.85 6.19
C LEU A 88 0.07 20.04 5.99
N THR A 89 0.53 20.19 4.75
CA THR A 89 1.94 20.45 4.42
C THR A 89 2.38 21.81 4.96
N VAL A 90 1.58 22.85 4.78
CA VAL A 90 1.85 24.19 5.34
C VAL A 90 1.87 24.12 6.87
N GLY A 91 0.90 23.46 7.51
CA GLY A 91 0.88 23.26 8.95
C GLY A 91 2.12 22.52 9.47
N TYR A 92 2.57 21.50 8.74
CA TYR A 92 3.82 20.79 9.04
C TYR A 92 5.04 21.70 8.90
N ILE A 93 5.15 22.48 7.82
CA ILE A 93 6.26 23.44 7.61
C ILE A 93 6.30 24.48 8.72
N LEU A 94 5.14 25.00 9.16
CA LEU A 94 5.07 25.96 10.25
C LEU A 94 5.51 25.36 11.59
N LYS A 95 5.28 24.06 11.83
CA LYS A 95 5.62 23.37 13.08
C LYS A 95 7.05 22.84 13.12
N CYS A 96 7.50 22.18 12.06
CA CYS A 96 8.75 21.40 12.00
C CYS A 96 9.79 22.01 11.05
N GLY A 97 9.44 23.09 10.34
CA GLY A 97 10.27 23.69 9.31
C GLY A 97 10.26 22.91 7.99
N ILE A 98 10.90 23.49 6.96
CA ILE A 98 11.02 22.87 5.63
C ILE A 98 12.13 21.81 5.56
N SER A 99 13.08 21.84 6.51
CA SER A 99 14.27 20.99 6.50
C SER A 99 13.97 19.48 6.46
N PRO A 100 13.01 18.93 7.23
CA PRO A 100 12.69 17.50 7.17
C PRO A 100 12.12 17.07 5.81
N LEU A 101 11.27 17.90 5.19
CA LEU A 101 10.71 17.63 3.85
C LEU A 101 11.83 17.64 2.80
N TRP A 102 12.74 18.61 2.88
CA TRP A 102 13.89 18.67 1.97
C TRP A 102 14.81 17.47 2.13
N ARG A 103 15.10 17.05 3.37
CA ARG A 103 15.89 15.84 3.66
C ARG A 103 15.24 14.58 3.09
N ALA A 104 13.93 14.42 3.28
CA ALA A 104 13.16 13.31 2.74
C ALA A 104 13.17 13.23 1.20
N LEU A 105 13.38 14.36 0.50
CA LEU A 105 13.50 14.39 -0.97
C LEU A 105 14.94 14.26 -1.49
N VAL A 106 15.90 14.97 -0.89
CA VAL A 106 17.21 15.26 -1.52
C VAL A 106 18.37 14.54 -0.87
N GLU A 107 18.28 14.20 0.42
CA GLU A 107 19.41 13.68 1.21
C GLU A 107 19.92 12.33 0.70
N LYS A 108 21.25 12.16 0.58
CA LYS A 108 21.84 10.93 0.04
C LYS A 108 22.05 9.82 1.08
N ASN A 109 21.99 10.14 2.38
CA ASN A 109 22.23 9.19 3.49
C ASN A 109 21.00 8.30 3.79
N ARG A 110 20.31 7.88 2.75
CA ARG A 110 19.04 7.13 2.81
C ARG A 110 19.22 5.85 2.00
N VAL A 111 18.42 4.82 2.30
CA VAL A 111 18.56 3.49 1.66
C VAL A 111 18.54 3.57 0.13
N ARG A 112 17.77 4.51 -0.45
CA ARG A 112 17.78 4.77 -1.90
C ARG A 112 17.96 6.24 -2.21
N GLY A 113 18.53 6.51 -3.39
CA GLY A 113 18.82 7.86 -3.86
C GLY A 113 17.57 8.74 -4.10
N PRO A 114 17.75 10.07 -4.20
CA PRO A 114 16.68 11.06 -4.38
C PRO A 114 15.84 10.83 -5.65
N LEU A 115 16.46 10.47 -6.78
CA LEU A 115 15.74 10.22 -8.03
C LEU A 115 14.79 9.01 -7.93
N TYR A 116 15.21 7.96 -7.24
CA TYR A 116 14.39 6.78 -7.01
C TYR A 116 13.18 7.10 -6.12
N ARG A 117 13.38 7.89 -5.06
CA ARG A 117 12.28 8.37 -4.19
C ARG A 117 11.29 9.23 -4.97
N LEU A 118 11.77 10.16 -5.78
CA LEU A 118 10.90 10.98 -6.63
C LEU A 118 10.11 10.13 -7.62
N PHE A 119 10.76 9.14 -8.24
CA PHE A 119 10.10 8.17 -9.11
C PHE A 119 9.00 7.40 -8.36
N LEU A 120 9.23 6.98 -7.11
CA LEU A 120 8.22 6.29 -6.32
C LEU A 120 7.04 7.18 -5.92
N ILE A 121 7.28 8.47 -5.61
CA ILE A 121 6.18 9.44 -5.39
C ILE A 121 5.36 9.60 -6.67
N PHE A 122 6.02 9.75 -7.82
CA PHE A 122 5.35 9.79 -9.12
C PHE A 122 4.57 8.50 -9.40
N ALA A 123 5.20 7.33 -9.21
CA ALA A 123 4.57 6.04 -9.43
C ALA A 123 3.38 5.81 -8.49
N SER A 124 3.44 6.31 -7.24
CA SER A 124 2.31 6.29 -6.30
C SER A 124 1.13 7.08 -6.87
N GLY A 125 1.36 8.32 -7.31
CA GLY A 125 0.32 9.13 -7.94
C GLY A 125 -0.21 8.51 -9.24
N ALA A 126 0.67 8.01 -10.10
CA ALA A 126 0.33 7.43 -11.38
C ALA A 126 -0.48 6.14 -11.26
N THR A 127 -0.06 5.20 -10.40
CA THR A 127 -0.79 3.95 -10.17
C THR A 127 -2.16 4.22 -9.57
N ASN A 128 -2.28 5.13 -8.60
CA ASN A 128 -3.59 5.49 -8.05
C ASN A 128 -4.48 6.18 -9.09
N GLY A 129 -3.93 7.13 -9.85
CA GLY A 129 -4.66 7.85 -10.92
C GLY A 129 -5.18 6.91 -12.00
N VAL A 130 -4.34 6.02 -12.53
CA VAL A 130 -4.73 5.01 -13.51
C VAL A 130 -5.78 4.07 -12.91
N SER A 131 -5.56 3.56 -11.70
CA SER A 131 -6.53 2.69 -11.02
C SER A 131 -7.88 3.36 -10.87
N THR A 132 -7.95 4.61 -10.40
CA THR A 132 -9.23 5.28 -10.18
C THR A 132 -9.94 5.60 -11.49
N VAL A 133 -9.22 6.03 -12.52
CA VAL A 133 -9.79 6.29 -13.86
C VAL A 133 -10.43 5.02 -14.42
N LEU A 134 -9.69 3.90 -14.43
CA LEU A 134 -10.21 2.63 -14.93
C LEU A 134 -11.41 2.17 -14.11
N ALA A 135 -11.36 2.33 -12.78
CA ALA A 135 -12.44 1.96 -11.89
C ALA A 135 -13.72 2.77 -12.18
N ILE A 136 -13.66 4.11 -12.19
CA ILE A 136 -14.86 4.95 -12.37
C ILE A 136 -15.56 4.67 -13.71
N TYR A 137 -14.81 4.48 -14.81
CA TYR A 137 -15.42 4.10 -16.08
C TYR A 137 -16.10 2.72 -16.02
N ALA A 138 -15.37 1.74 -15.49
CA ALA A 138 -15.90 0.39 -15.44
C ALA A 138 -17.05 0.24 -14.43
N MET A 139 -17.13 1.09 -13.38
CA MET A 139 -18.23 1.10 -12.41
C MET A 139 -19.58 1.36 -13.07
N LEU A 140 -19.63 2.24 -14.08
CA LEU A 140 -20.88 2.56 -14.80
C LEU A 140 -21.45 1.38 -15.59
N HIS A 141 -20.61 0.38 -15.88
CA HIS A 141 -20.95 -0.76 -16.74
C HIS A 141 -20.87 -2.12 -16.04
N THR A 142 -20.31 -2.16 -14.83
CA THR A 142 -20.11 -3.38 -14.05
C THR A 142 -21.12 -3.41 -12.90
N PRO A 143 -21.94 -4.46 -12.76
CA PRO A 143 -22.86 -4.58 -11.63
C PRO A 143 -22.12 -4.51 -10.29
N GLU A 144 -22.73 -3.87 -9.29
CA GLU A 144 -22.12 -3.64 -7.96
C GLU A 144 -21.60 -4.93 -7.31
N PHE A 145 -22.36 -6.03 -7.45
CA PHE A 145 -21.93 -7.36 -7.02
C PHE A 145 -20.56 -7.73 -7.60
N LEU A 146 -20.40 -7.59 -8.91
CA LEU A 146 -19.18 -8.00 -9.60
C LEU A 146 -18.02 -7.05 -9.29
N GLN A 147 -18.30 -5.76 -9.09
CA GLN A 147 -17.32 -4.83 -8.56
C GLN A 147 -16.79 -5.28 -7.19
N ALA A 148 -17.68 -5.68 -6.27
CA ALA A 148 -17.29 -6.18 -4.95
C ALA A 148 -16.43 -7.45 -5.05
N VAL A 149 -16.83 -8.41 -5.89
CA VAL A 149 -16.03 -9.63 -6.13
C VAL A 149 -14.66 -9.29 -6.71
N LEU A 150 -14.58 -8.36 -7.67
CA LEU A 150 -13.29 -7.97 -8.25
C LEU A 150 -12.42 -7.21 -7.26
N MET A 151 -12.98 -6.37 -6.39
CA MET A 151 -12.20 -5.72 -5.34
C MET A 151 -11.54 -6.72 -4.38
N SER A 152 -12.12 -7.91 -4.18
CA SER A 152 -11.51 -8.98 -3.37
C SER A 152 -10.14 -9.46 -3.87
N VAL A 153 -9.78 -9.18 -5.12
CA VAL A 153 -8.48 -9.56 -5.68
C VAL A 153 -7.37 -8.58 -5.28
N ILE A 154 -7.70 -7.38 -4.80
CA ILE A 154 -6.72 -6.35 -4.43
C ILE A 154 -5.69 -6.88 -3.43
N PRO A 155 -6.06 -7.56 -2.31
CA PRO A 155 -5.07 -8.09 -1.38
C PRO A 155 -4.18 -9.17 -1.97
N PHE A 156 -4.71 -9.99 -2.88
CA PHE A 156 -3.91 -10.98 -3.59
C PHE A 156 -2.86 -10.31 -4.47
N PHE A 157 -3.24 -9.31 -5.27
CA PHE A 157 -2.29 -8.60 -6.11
C PHE A 157 -1.33 -7.73 -5.29
N ALA A 158 -1.77 -7.10 -4.21
CA ALA A 158 -0.86 -6.43 -3.27
C ALA A 158 0.20 -7.40 -2.74
N GLN A 159 -0.17 -8.64 -2.43
CA GLN A 159 0.77 -9.67 -2.00
C GLN A 159 1.72 -10.11 -3.11
N VAL A 160 1.21 -10.31 -4.33
CA VAL A 160 2.03 -10.64 -5.52
C VAL A 160 3.03 -9.52 -5.80
N TRP A 161 2.58 -8.27 -5.84
CA TRP A 161 3.46 -7.11 -6.02
C TRP A 161 4.48 -6.97 -4.90
N THR A 162 4.09 -7.25 -3.65
CA THR A 162 5.01 -7.26 -2.50
C THR A 162 6.10 -8.30 -2.70
N TYR A 163 5.75 -9.53 -3.08
CA TYR A 163 6.71 -10.59 -3.38
C TYR A 163 7.65 -10.22 -4.55
N LEU A 164 7.09 -9.62 -5.61
CA LEU A 164 7.86 -9.27 -6.80
C LEU A 164 8.80 -8.08 -6.56
N LEU A 165 8.37 -7.05 -5.84
CA LEU A 165 9.08 -5.76 -5.75
C LEU A 165 9.87 -5.58 -4.44
N VAL A 166 9.46 -6.23 -3.35
CA VAL A 166 10.15 -6.16 -2.06
C VAL A 166 11.01 -7.41 -1.90
N VAL A 167 12.30 -7.31 -2.25
CA VAL A 167 13.23 -8.46 -2.29
C VAL A 167 13.28 -9.19 -0.93
N GLN A 168 13.23 -8.44 0.17
CA GLN A 168 13.27 -8.99 1.52
C GLN A 168 12.07 -9.90 1.84
N GLU A 169 10.91 -9.62 1.23
CA GLU A 169 9.67 -10.37 1.43
C GLU A 169 9.70 -11.75 0.76
N ARG A 170 10.56 -11.95 -0.26
CA ARG A 170 10.69 -13.24 -0.95
C ARG A 170 11.17 -14.39 -0.06
N ARG A 171 11.79 -14.06 1.08
CA ARG A 171 12.24 -15.04 2.08
C ARG A 171 11.11 -15.54 2.98
N ARG A 172 9.89 -14.99 2.88
CA ARG A 172 8.75 -15.42 3.69
C ARG A 172 8.21 -16.78 3.26
N HIS A 173 7.72 -17.54 4.24
CA HIS A 173 6.97 -18.77 3.98
C HIS A 173 5.51 -18.44 3.65
N TYR A 174 5.22 -18.35 2.35
CA TYR A 174 3.86 -18.16 1.83
C TYR A 174 3.00 -19.43 1.88
N LEU A 175 3.64 -20.60 2.04
CA LEU A 175 2.98 -21.89 2.22
C LEU A 175 2.67 -22.11 3.71
N SER A 176 1.72 -21.34 4.24
CA SER A 176 1.12 -21.53 5.56
C SER A 176 -0.40 -21.63 5.44
N LEU A 177 -1.01 -22.55 6.20
CA LEU A 177 -2.48 -22.65 6.24
C LEU A 177 -3.11 -21.37 6.78
N THR A 178 -2.40 -20.57 7.58
CA THR A 178 -2.87 -19.29 8.11
C THR A 178 -3.07 -18.25 7.01
N VAL A 179 -2.14 -18.14 6.06
CA VAL A 179 -2.28 -17.21 4.91
C VAL A 179 -3.33 -17.70 3.95
N ILE A 180 -3.29 -18.99 3.64
CA ILE A 180 -4.24 -19.60 2.70
C ILE A 180 -5.66 -19.44 3.25
N SER A 181 -5.87 -19.71 4.54
CA SER A 181 -7.17 -19.51 5.18
C SER A 181 -7.55 -18.04 5.21
N ALA A 182 -6.63 -17.11 5.51
CA ALA A 182 -6.90 -15.68 5.47
C ALA A 182 -7.41 -15.22 4.10
N LEU A 183 -6.75 -15.64 3.01
CA LEU A 183 -7.15 -15.31 1.64
C LEU A 183 -8.51 -15.93 1.28
N LEU A 184 -8.73 -17.20 1.61
CA LEU A 184 -10.00 -17.89 1.35
C LEU A 184 -11.16 -17.26 2.15
N LEU A 185 -10.92 -16.88 3.41
CA LEU A 185 -11.90 -16.19 4.25
C LEU A 185 -12.17 -14.77 3.75
N CYS A 186 -11.17 -14.09 3.18
CA CYS A 186 -11.37 -12.77 2.57
C CYS A 186 -12.29 -12.87 1.35
N ILE A 187 -11.99 -13.78 0.41
CA ILE A 187 -12.82 -14.03 -0.78
C ILE A 187 -14.21 -14.49 -0.35
N GLY A 188 -14.29 -15.46 0.56
CA GLY A 188 -15.56 -16.00 1.06
C GLY A 188 -16.40 -14.96 1.78
N GLY A 189 -15.79 -14.09 2.59
CA GLY A 189 -16.50 -13.03 3.31
C GLY A 189 -17.09 -11.98 2.38
N ILE A 190 -16.36 -11.59 1.33
CA ILE A 190 -16.86 -10.66 0.31
C ILE A 190 -17.98 -11.32 -0.50
N LEU A 191 -17.77 -12.53 -1.01
CA LEU A 191 -18.79 -13.28 -1.74
C LEU A 191 -20.06 -13.46 -0.92
N LEU A 192 -19.93 -13.80 0.36
CA LEU A 192 -21.06 -14.00 1.26
C LEU A 192 -21.82 -12.69 1.49
N SER A 193 -21.11 -11.58 1.71
CA SER A 193 -21.74 -10.25 1.83
C SER A 193 -22.49 -9.86 0.56
N SER A 194 -21.88 -10.08 -0.60
CA SER A 194 -22.41 -9.71 -1.91
C SER A 194 -23.53 -10.65 -2.40
N SER A 195 -23.61 -11.88 -1.86
CA SER A 195 -24.69 -12.86 -2.16
C SER A 195 -26.08 -12.28 -1.86
N SER A 196 -26.17 -11.37 -0.89
CA SER A 196 -27.43 -10.72 -0.54
C SER A 196 -28.03 -9.91 -1.69
N SER A 197 -27.20 -9.20 -2.47
CA SER A 197 -27.64 -8.49 -3.67
C SER A 197 -28.03 -9.45 -4.80
N PHE A 198 -27.39 -10.62 -4.91
CA PHE A 198 -27.73 -11.62 -5.93
C PHE A 198 -29.13 -12.23 -5.72
N ILE A 199 -29.48 -12.53 -4.48
CA ILE A 199 -30.76 -13.15 -4.12
C ILE A 199 -31.91 -12.15 -4.29
N SER A 200 -31.66 -10.86 -4.01
CA SER A 200 -32.66 -9.79 -4.12
C SER A 200 -32.83 -9.28 -5.56
N SER A 201 -31.76 -9.24 -6.37
CA SER A 201 -31.77 -8.70 -7.72
C SER A 201 -32.09 -9.78 -8.78
N THR A 202 -33.28 -10.37 -8.69
CA THR A 202 -33.87 -11.27 -9.71
C THR A 202 -34.28 -10.54 -11.00
N ALA A 203 -33.83 -9.30 -11.22
CA ALA A 203 -34.36 -8.40 -12.24
C ALA A 203 -33.26 -7.65 -13.02
N ALA A 204 -32.53 -8.35 -13.90
CA ALA A 204 -32.08 -7.84 -15.20
C ALA A 204 -31.24 -8.90 -15.94
N ASN A 205 -31.84 -9.60 -16.90
CA ASN A 205 -31.21 -10.60 -17.78
C ASN A 205 -30.19 -10.03 -18.79
N LYS A 206 -29.44 -8.97 -18.47
CA LYS A 206 -28.32 -8.51 -19.31
C LYS A 206 -27.02 -8.98 -18.68
N SER A 207 -26.37 -9.95 -19.33
CA SER A 207 -25.00 -10.33 -19.00
C SER A 207 -24.10 -9.08 -19.01
N PRO A 208 -23.31 -8.83 -17.95
CA PRO A 208 -22.45 -7.66 -17.93
C PRO A 208 -21.45 -7.73 -19.09
N PRO A 209 -21.17 -6.60 -19.76
CA PRO A 209 -20.20 -6.57 -20.84
C PRO A 209 -18.81 -6.98 -20.30
N PHE A 210 -18.32 -8.16 -20.69
CA PHE A 210 -17.08 -8.76 -20.19
C PHE A 210 -15.86 -7.83 -20.29
N GLY A 211 -15.81 -6.98 -21.32
CA GLY A 211 -14.74 -5.98 -21.48
C GLY A 211 -14.65 -5.03 -20.29
N TRP A 212 -15.77 -4.53 -19.78
CA TRP A 212 -15.79 -3.60 -18.65
C TRP A 212 -15.46 -4.28 -17.32
N VAL A 213 -15.91 -5.52 -17.15
CA VAL A 213 -15.51 -6.38 -16.02
C VAL A 213 -13.99 -6.56 -16.00
N PHE A 214 -13.38 -6.80 -17.15
CA PHE A 214 -11.93 -6.94 -17.27
C PHE A 214 -11.20 -5.63 -17.00
N VAL A 215 -11.70 -4.48 -17.48
CA VAL A 215 -11.14 -3.16 -17.16
C VAL A 215 -11.19 -2.90 -15.65
N TYR A 216 -12.31 -3.23 -14.99
CA TYR A 216 -12.42 -3.11 -13.54
C TYR A 216 -11.43 -4.02 -12.81
N PHE A 217 -11.27 -5.27 -13.27
CA PHE A 217 -10.28 -6.20 -12.72
C PHE A 217 -8.86 -5.61 -12.81
N ILE A 218 -8.48 -5.07 -13.97
CA ILE A 218 -7.17 -4.42 -14.14
C ILE A 218 -7.01 -3.23 -13.19
N SER A 219 -8.07 -2.46 -12.96
CA SER A 219 -8.06 -1.38 -11.96
C SER A 219 -7.68 -1.91 -10.57
N CYS A 220 -8.25 -3.04 -10.14
CA CYS A 220 -7.93 -3.67 -8.85
C CYS A 220 -6.48 -4.16 -8.78
N VAL A 221 -5.93 -4.71 -9.88
CA VAL A 221 -4.52 -5.12 -9.97
C VAL A 221 -3.59 -3.92 -9.76
N VAL A 222 -3.88 -2.80 -10.43
CA VAL A 222 -3.10 -1.56 -10.34
C VAL A 222 -3.26 -0.92 -8.95
N PHE A 223 -4.44 -0.98 -8.34
CA PHE A 223 -4.64 -0.53 -6.96
C PHE A 223 -3.75 -1.30 -5.98
N GLY A 224 -3.64 -2.63 -6.13
CA GLY A 224 -2.72 -3.44 -5.33
C GLY A 224 -1.27 -2.99 -5.49
N MET A 225 -0.87 -2.57 -6.70
CA MET A 225 0.47 -2.03 -6.97
C MET A 225 0.69 -0.69 -6.24
N TRP A 226 -0.32 0.19 -6.20
CA TRP A 226 -0.24 1.47 -5.48
C TRP A 226 0.12 1.29 -4.00
N CYS A 227 -0.52 0.35 -3.30
CA CYS A 227 -0.21 0.03 -1.90
C CYS A 227 1.27 -0.34 -1.71
N VAL A 228 1.84 -1.13 -2.63
CA VAL A 228 3.24 -1.57 -2.57
C VAL A 228 4.20 -0.44 -2.94
N VAL A 229 3.86 0.41 -3.91
CA VAL A 229 4.69 1.58 -4.25
C VAL A 229 4.82 2.53 -3.06
N GLN A 230 3.74 2.75 -2.30
CA GLN A 230 3.82 3.53 -1.06
C GLN A 230 4.80 2.89 -0.06
N ARG A 231 4.74 1.57 0.12
CA ARG A 231 5.69 0.84 0.97
C ARG A 231 7.13 0.98 0.51
N LEU A 232 7.40 0.82 -0.78
CA LEU A 232 8.75 0.99 -1.35
C LEU A 232 9.29 2.40 -1.10
N TYR A 233 8.43 3.42 -1.11
CA TYR A 233 8.83 4.79 -0.83
C TYR A 233 9.25 4.97 0.63
N PHE A 234 8.48 4.41 1.58
CA PHE A 234 8.86 4.43 2.99
C PHE A 234 10.17 3.64 3.24
N ASP A 235 10.36 2.52 2.55
CA ASP A 235 11.61 1.74 2.61
C ASP A 235 12.81 2.54 2.08
N ALA A 236 12.60 3.32 1.02
CA ALA A 236 13.62 4.17 0.42
C ALA A 236 14.06 5.35 1.31
N ILE A 237 13.20 5.79 2.24
CA ILE A 237 13.46 6.92 3.17
C ILE A 237 14.10 6.48 4.49
N ALA A 238 14.14 5.18 4.78
CA ALA A 238 14.88 4.69 5.94
C ALA A 238 16.33 5.20 5.91
N ILE A 239 16.85 5.58 7.08
CA ILE A 239 18.24 6.02 7.24
C ILE A 239 19.12 4.77 7.22
N VAL A 240 20.20 4.80 6.44
CA VAL A 240 21.21 3.75 6.50
C VAL A 240 21.97 3.94 7.82
N PRO A 241 21.95 2.98 8.75
CA PRO A 241 22.79 3.07 9.93
C PRO A 241 24.24 3.14 9.46
N GLU A 242 24.98 4.17 9.89
CA GLU A 242 26.42 4.19 9.65
C GLU A 242 27.01 2.92 10.27
N PRO A 243 27.95 2.25 9.59
CA PRO A 243 28.65 1.14 10.20
C PRO A 243 29.32 1.70 11.44
N SER A 244 28.81 1.32 12.61
CA SER A 244 29.49 1.58 13.86
C SER A 244 30.89 1.04 13.68
N GLU A 245 31.88 1.92 13.71
CA GLU A 245 33.27 1.54 13.91
C GLU A 245 33.27 0.66 15.15
N GLN A 246 33.27 -0.65 14.94
CA GLN A 246 33.53 -1.60 16.00
C GLN A 246 34.94 -1.25 16.47
N ILE A 247 34.96 -0.53 17.58
CA ILE A 247 35.99 -0.48 18.60
C ILE A 247 37.07 -1.49 18.26
N GLN A 248 38.14 -0.99 17.66
CA GLN A 248 39.41 -1.67 17.47
C GLN A 248 40.07 -1.82 18.85
N GLU A 249 39.43 -2.54 19.77
CA GLU A 249 40.03 -2.93 21.04
C GLU A 249 40.75 -4.26 20.86
N HIS A 250 42.08 -4.17 21.01
CA HIS A 250 42.99 -5.25 21.39
C HIS A 250 43.35 -6.27 20.31
N SER A 251 44.06 -5.79 19.27
CA SER A 251 45.29 -6.48 18.85
C SER A 251 46.48 -5.76 19.48
N SER A 252 46.63 -5.91 20.80
CA SER A 252 47.91 -5.72 21.48
C SER A 252 48.87 -6.77 20.93
N THR A 253 49.71 -6.36 19.99
CA THR A 253 50.88 -7.11 19.55
C THR A 253 51.80 -7.26 20.77
N GLN A 254 51.64 -8.34 21.53
CA GLN A 254 52.66 -8.78 22.47
C GLN A 254 53.88 -9.22 21.65
N PRO A 255 55.11 -8.75 22.00
CA PRO A 255 56.32 -9.29 21.41
C PRO A 255 56.54 -10.69 21.99
N PHE A 256 56.57 -11.68 21.10
CA PHE A 256 57.00 -13.04 21.44
C PHE A 256 58.53 -13.00 21.62
N ASP A 257 58.97 -13.14 22.87
CA ASP A 257 60.34 -13.52 23.21
C ASP A 257 60.60 -14.95 22.72
N GLN A 258 61.56 -15.12 21.83
CA GLN A 258 62.28 -16.39 21.69
C GLN A 258 63.70 -16.16 21.17
N ASP A 259 64.63 -16.56 22.03
CA ASP A 259 66.01 -16.96 21.80
C ASP A 259 67.07 -15.92 21.40
N GLY A 260 67.89 -15.61 22.42
CA GLY A 260 69.20 -15.02 22.24
C GLY A 260 70.17 -15.96 21.55
N ARG A 261 70.81 -15.47 20.49
CA ARG A 261 72.21 -15.76 20.15
C ARG A 261 72.86 -14.53 19.51
N VAL A 262 73.95 -14.12 20.13
CA VAL A 262 74.91 -13.11 19.69
C VAL A 262 75.75 -13.67 18.53
N SER A 263 75.97 -12.91 17.45
CA SER A 263 77.30 -12.46 16.99
C SER A 263 77.32 -11.79 15.60
N PHE A 264 77.83 -10.54 15.58
CA PHE A 264 78.72 -9.85 14.63
C PHE A 264 78.60 -9.98 13.09
N GLY A 265 78.54 -8.82 12.41
CA GLY A 265 79.26 -8.56 11.15
C GLY A 265 78.49 -7.91 9.99
N GLN A 266 78.68 -6.61 9.76
CA GLN A 266 78.54 -5.91 8.45
C GLN A 266 79.84 -6.14 7.61
N PRO A 267 79.99 -5.72 6.33
CA PRO A 267 79.06 -5.12 5.34
C PRO A 267 79.21 -5.67 3.88
N ASP A 268 78.54 -4.97 2.94
CA ASP A 268 78.82 -4.82 1.49
C ASP A 268 78.13 -5.72 0.43
N GLY A 269 77.52 -5.06 -0.58
CA GLY A 269 77.34 -5.64 -1.92
C GLY A 269 76.12 -5.20 -2.75
N LEU A 270 76.20 -4.02 -3.39
CA LEU A 270 75.75 -3.65 -4.76
C LEU A 270 74.42 -4.20 -5.37
N GLY A 271 73.59 -3.26 -5.88
CA GLY A 271 72.37 -3.49 -6.71
C GLY A 271 72.64 -4.01 -8.16
N PRO A 272 71.72 -3.87 -9.16
CA PRO A 272 70.69 -2.83 -9.31
C PRO A 272 69.29 -3.31 -9.81
N ALA A 273 68.44 -2.30 -10.05
CA ALA A 273 67.04 -2.33 -10.46
C ALA A 273 66.73 -2.80 -11.90
N ASN A 274 65.50 -3.31 -12.10
CA ASN A 274 64.57 -3.02 -13.22
C ASN A 274 63.23 -3.73 -12.92
N SER A 275 62.11 -3.03 -12.67
CA SER A 275 61.19 -2.36 -13.60
C SER A 275 60.42 -3.34 -14.51
N GLY A 276 59.08 -3.30 -14.44
CA GLY A 276 58.19 -3.98 -15.39
C GLY A 276 56.88 -4.50 -14.79
N GLU A 277 55.84 -3.69 -14.89
CA GLU A 277 54.44 -3.95 -14.53
C GLU A 277 53.80 -5.11 -15.34
N ALA A 278 52.76 -5.71 -14.73
CA ALA A 278 51.38 -5.81 -15.26
C ALA A 278 50.76 -7.22 -15.19
N GLY A 279 49.58 -7.29 -14.57
CA GLY A 279 48.52 -8.21 -15.03
C GLY A 279 48.02 -9.26 -14.03
N ALA A 280 47.51 -8.85 -12.86
CA ALA A 280 46.51 -9.64 -12.15
C ALA A 280 45.19 -8.87 -12.21
N THR A 281 44.26 -9.36 -13.03
CA THR A 281 42.90 -8.85 -13.13
C THR A 281 42.16 -9.11 -11.81
N ASP A 282 41.99 -8.04 -11.03
CA ASP A 282 41.06 -7.98 -9.91
C ASP A 282 39.62 -8.13 -10.43
N VAL A 283 39.02 -9.28 -10.15
CA VAL A 283 37.58 -9.47 -10.19
C VAL A 283 37.02 -8.90 -8.88
N PRO A 284 36.11 -7.90 -8.89
CA PRO A 284 35.53 -7.41 -7.66
C PRO A 284 34.68 -8.51 -7.01
N LYS A 285 35.05 -8.90 -5.79
CA LYS A 285 34.23 -9.74 -4.90
C LYS A 285 32.99 -8.96 -4.47
N GLU A 286 31.94 -9.02 -5.27
CA GLU A 286 30.62 -8.45 -4.98
C GLU A 286 29.70 -9.46 -4.25
N SER A 287 30.26 -10.29 -3.36
CA SER A 287 29.54 -11.42 -2.76
C SER A 287 29.64 -11.49 -1.23
N GLY A 288 29.85 -10.34 -0.56
CA GLY A 288 30.02 -10.29 0.90
C GLY A 288 29.00 -9.46 1.70
N LEU A 289 28.08 -8.76 1.04
CA LEU A 289 27.21 -7.76 1.70
C LEU A 289 25.74 -8.18 1.89
N LEU A 290 25.43 -9.49 1.80
CA LEU A 290 24.04 -9.99 1.79
C LEU A 290 23.62 -10.82 3.03
N GLU A 291 24.51 -11.04 3.99
CA GLU A 291 24.25 -11.98 5.10
C GLU A 291 23.80 -11.34 6.43
N THR A 292 23.81 -10.01 6.58
CA THR A 292 23.49 -9.36 7.86
C THR A 292 22.52 -8.20 7.77
N GLU A 293 21.63 -8.18 6.76
CA GLU A 293 20.55 -7.18 6.72
C GLU A 293 19.41 -7.67 7.63
N GLU A 294 19.48 -7.32 8.92
CA GLU A 294 18.33 -7.44 9.82
C GLU A 294 17.15 -6.69 9.20
N LEU A 295 16.00 -7.37 9.11
CA LEU A 295 14.82 -6.89 8.42
C LEU A 295 14.38 -5.51 8.97
N PRO A 296 14.34 -4.44 8.15
CA PRO A 296 13.83 -3.13 8.57
C PRO A 296 12.32 -3.13 8.87
N ILE A 297 11.66 -4.28 8.78
CA ILE A 297 10.28 -4.53 9.21
C ILE A 297 10.20 -4.73 10.73
N ASN A 298 11.24 -5.27 11.37
CA ASN A 298 11.17 -5.59 12.80
C ASN A 298 11.16 -4.35 13.72
N ASP A 299 11.60 -3.19 13.21
CA ASP A 299 11.73 -1.95 14.01
C ASP A 299 10.67 -0.87 13.70
N ARG A 300 9.69 -1.15 12.84
CA ARG A 300 8.59 -0.21 12.56
C ARG A 300 7.53 -0.28 13.65
N GLN A 301 7.72 0.56 14.66
CA GLN A 301 6.75 0.79 15.71
C GLN A 301 5.63 1.71 15.22
N TRP A 302 4.39 1.38 15.58
CA TRP A 302 3.26 2.27 15.38
C TRP A 302 3.49 3.58 16.13
N ALA A 303 3.15 4.69 15.49
CA ALA A 303 3.35 6.04 16.03
C ALA A 303 4.82 6.40 16.35
N LYS A 304 5.81 5.82 15.65
CA LYS A 304 7.17 6.34 15.66
C LYS A 304 7.16 7.74 15.02
N GLN A 305 6.92 8.77 15.83
CA GLN A 305 6.85 10.18 15.41
C GLN A 305 8.25 10.75 15.15
N ASP A 306 9.08 10.07 14.35
CA ASP A 306 10.26 10.71 13.79
C ASP A 306 9.79 11.81 12.83
N GLU A 307 10.33 13.01 12.97
CA GLU A 307 10.01 14.14 12.09
C GLU A 307 10.17 13.75 10.61
N ASN A 308 11.19 12.93 10.30
CA ASN A 308 11.45 12.46 8.95
C ASN A 308 10.38 11.50 8.43
N ASP A 309 9.79 10.69 9.31
CA ASP A 309 8.74 9.74 8.94
C ASP A 309 7.43 10.47 8.64
N VAL A 310 7.07 11.44 9.48
CA VAL A 310 5.91 12.31 9.22
C VAL A 310 6.14 13.14 7.95
N ALA A 311 7.36 13.66 7.72
CA ALA A 311 7.71 14.36 6.49
C ALA A 311 7.51 13.50 5.25
N ALA A 312 7.93 12.22 5.30
CA ALA A 312 7.75 11.26 4.22
C ALA A 312 6.27 11.10 3.87
N LYS A 313 5.42 10.91 4.88
CA LYS A 313 3.96 10.76 4.73
C LYS A 313 3.31 12.02 4.16
N VAL A 314 3.67 13.20 4.67
CA VAL A 314 3.18 14.49 4.16
C VAL A 314 3.56 14.65 2.68
N LEU A 315 4.80 14.33 2.30
CA LEU A 315 5.26 14.42 0.91
C LEU A 315 4.53 13.47 -0.02
N ILE A 316 4.40 12.19 0.32
CA ILE A 316 3.74 11.23 -0.56
C ILE A 316 2.24 11.52 -0.67
N LEU A 317 1.60 12.01 0.40
CA LEU A 317 0.19 12.41 0.36
C LEU A 317 -0.01 13.69 -0.47
N PHE A 318 0.88 14.68 -0.37
CA PHE A 318 0.73 15.90 -1.14
C PHE A 318 1.19 15.74 -2.60
N LEU A 319 2.46 15.40 -2.82
CA LEU A 319 3.04 15.27 -4.16
C LEU A 319 2.45 14.07 -4.92
N GLY A 320 2.13 12.97 -4.23
CA GLY A 320 1.46 11.84 -4.85
C GLY A 320 0.10 12.23 -5.42
N ILE A 321 -0.69 13.04 -4.72
CA ILE A 321 -1.98 13.53 -5.22
C ILE A 321 -1.81 14.54 -6.35
N LEU A 322 -0.78 15.39 -6.31
CA LEU A 322 -0.47 16.26 -7.45
C LEU A 322 -0.15 15.42 -8.70
N PHE A 323 0.67 14.38 -8.59
CA PHE A 323 0.95 13.49 -9.72
C PHE A 323 -0.28 12.70 -10.16
N GLN A 324 -1.12 12.25 -9.23
CA GLN A 324 -2.40 11.62 -9.54
C GLN A 324 -3.31 12.55 -10.34
N MET A 325 -3.39 13.83 -9.96
CA MET A 325 -4.14 14.84 -10.69
C MET A 325 -3.60 15.03 -12.10
N LEU A 326 -2.28 15.18 -12.25
CA LEU A 326 -1.61 15.33 -13.54
C LEU A 326 -1.86 14.13 -14.46
N VAL A 327 -1.74 12.91 -13.93
CA VAL A 327 -2.00 11.68 -14.68
C VAL A 327 -3.48 11.57 -15.05
N THR A 328 -4.39 11.87 -14.12
CA THR A 328 -5.84 11.87 -14.42
C THR A 328 -6.16 12.86 -15.53
N PHE A 329 -5.61 14.07 -15.46
CA PHE A 329 -5.81 15.10 -16.48
C PHE A 329 -5.22 14.68 -17.83
N ALA A 330 -4.02 14.08 -17.84
CA ALA A 330 -3.39 13.56 -19.06
C ALA A 330 -4.20 12.41 -19.70
N LEU A 331 -5.02 11.70 -18.92
CA LEU A 331 -5.87 10.62 -19.39
C LEU A 331 -7.25 11.08 -19.88
N VAL A 332 -7.65 12.36 -19.72
CA VAL A 332 -8.93 12.87 -20.23
C VAL A 332 -9.20 12.48 -21.70
N PRO A 333 -8.22 12.60 -22.64
CA PRO A 333 -8.46 12.23 -24.03
C PRO A 333 -8.81 10.75 -24.27
N VAL A 334 -8.59 9.87 -23.29
CA VAL A 334 -8.97 8.45 -23.36
C VAL A 334 -10.50 8.30 -23.50
N ASP A 335 -11.27 9.28 -23.03
CA ASP A 335 -12.72 9.32 -23.22
C ASP A 335 -13.16 9.48 -24.70
N ALA A 336 -12.24 9.82 -25.61
CA ALA A 336 -12.52 9.83 -27.04
C ALA A 336 -12.29 8.47 -27.73
N ILE A 337 -11.78 7.46 -27.01
CA ILE A 337 -11.51 6.14 -27.58
C ILE A 337 -12.82 5.39 -27.78
N LYS A 338 -13.13 5.04 -29.03
CA LYS A 338 -14.32 4.28 -29.39
C LYS A 338 -14.37 2.94 -28.64
N GLY A 339 -15.48 2.68 -27.95
CA GLY A 339 -15.67 1.46 -27.16
C GLY A 339 -15.12 1.54 -25.73
N PHE A 340 -14.46 2.64 -25.37
CA PHE A 340 -14.06 2.94 -23.99
C PHE A 340 -14.79 4.17 -23.46
N GLY A 341 -14.65 5.32 -24.12
CA GLY A 341 -15.25 6.57 -23.65
C GLY A 341 -16.64 6.87 -24.21
N SER A 342 -17.29 7.89 -23.65
CA SER A 342 -18.61 8.36 -24.09
C SER A 342 -18.54 9.43 -25.19
N SER A 343 -17.35 10.02 -25.42
CA SER A 343 -17.19 11.14 -26.34
C SER A 343 -16.85 10.73 -27.76
N ASN A 344 -17.43 11.42 -28.74
CA ASN A 344 -17.20 11.17 -30.18
C ASN A 344 -15.85 11.69 -30.71
N GLY A 345 -15.05 12.35 -29.86
CA GLY A 345 -13.75 12.91 -30.21
C GLY A 345 -13.12 13.67 -29.04
N MET A 346 -11.85 14.04 -29.17
CA MET A 346 -11.09 14.72 -28.09
C MET A 346 -11.69 16.09 -27.74
N ALA A 347 -12.14 16.86 -28.74
CA ALA A 347 -12.80 18.14 -28.51
C ALA A 347 -14.09 17.96 -27.69
N HIS A 348 -14.92 16.98 -28.06
CA HIS A 348 -16.15 16.67 -27.33
C HIS A 348 -15.89 16.18 -25.91
N SER A 349 -14.80 15.41 -25.70
CA SER A 349 -14.39 15.00 -24.35
C SER A 349 -14.02 16.19 -23.47
N TRP A 350 -13.31 17.16 -24.04
CA TRP A 350 -12.97 18.40 -23.35
C TRP A 350 -14.22 19.25 -23.05
N ASP A 351 -15.15 19.37 -24.00
CA ASP A 351 -16.41 20.08 -23.79
C ASP A 351 -17.23 19.41 -22.67
N ASN A 352 -17.38 18.08 -22.70
CA ASN A 352 -18.04 17.31 -21.65
C ASN A 352 -17.35 17.46 -20.28
N LEU A 353 -16.02 17.52 -20.26
CA LEU A 353 -15.26 17.80 -19.05
C LEU A 353 -15.62 19.17 -18.48
N GLN A 354 -15.62 20.21 -19.32
CA GLN A 354 -15.96 21.58 -18.90
C GLN A 354 -17.40 21.70 -18.41
N VAL A 355 -18.35 21.09 -19.12
CA VAL A 355 -19.77 21.07 -18.74
C VAL A 355 -19.95 20.37 -17.39
N THR A 356 -19.32 19.21 -17.19
CA THR A 356 -19.39 18.48 -15.92
C THR A 356 -18.76 19.28 -14.78
N PHE A 357 -17.62 19.92 -15.03
CA PHE A 357 -16.96 20.78 -14.05
C PHE A 357 -17.86 21.98 -13.66
N HIS A 358 -18.47 22.65 -14.63
CA HIS A 358 -19.40 23.75 -14.37
C HIS A 358 -20.60 23.27 -13.55
N ALA A 359 -21.20 22.13 -13.90
CA ALA A 359 -22.33 21.56 -13.18
C ALA A 359 -21.99 21.21 -11.72
N ILE A 360 -20.76 20.73 -11.43
CA ILE A 360 -20.30 20.47 -10.06
C ILE A 360 -20.30 21.75 -9.22
N PHE A 361 -19.81 22.87 -9.78
CA PHE A 361 -19.66 24.14 -9.06
C PHE A 361 -20.87 25.07 -9.16
N GLU A 362 -21.89 24.71 -9.92
CA GLU A 362 -23.10 25.51 -10.13
C GLU A 362 -23.89 25.75 -8.82
N SER A 363 -23.85 24.80 -7.88
CA SER A 363 -24.52 24.95 -6.60
C SER A 363 -23.83 24.22 -5.45
N TRP A 364 -24.01 24.72 -4.23
CA TRP A 364 -23.56 24.02 -3.02
C TRP A 364 -24.18 22.62 -2.87
N HIS A 365 -25.40 22.43 -3.37
CA HIS A 365 -26.07 21.13 -3.35
C HIS A 365 -25.30 20.06 -4.13
N ASN A 366 -24.72 20.43 -5.27
CA ASN A 366 -23.89 19.54 -6.09
C ASN A 366 -22.51 19.33 -5.44
N LEU A 367 -21.92 20.41 -4.94
CA LEU A 367 -20.57 20.40 -4.40
C LEU A 367 -20.43 19.62 -3.08
N ARG A 368 -21.42 19.68 -2.17
CA ARG A 368 -21.34 19.09 -0.83
C ARG A 368 -21.06 17.58 -0.82
N TYR A 369 -21.57 16.85 -1.82
CA TYR A 369 -21.34 15.41 -1.95
C TYR A 369 -19.90 15.13 -2.42
N GLY A 370 -19.36 15.98 -3.30
CA GLY A 370 -17.94 15.95 -3.67
C GLY A 370 -17.01 16.27 -2.48
N VAL A 371 -17.39 17.20 -1.61
CA VAL A 371 -16.66 17.49 -0.36
C VAL A 371 -16.70 16.28 0.58
N LEU A 372 -17.87 15.66 0.77
CA LEU A 372 -18.02 14.46 1.59
C LEU A 372 -17.18 13.29 1.03
N HIS A 373 -17.25 13.08 -0.28
CA HIS A 373 -16.46 12.06 -0.98
C HIS A 373 -14.94 12.29 -0.77
N THR A 374 -14.49 13.53 -0.94
CA THR A 374 -13.10 13.93 -0.74
C THR A 374 -12.64 13.72 0.71
N PHE A 375 -13.49 14.05 1.69
CA PHE A 375 -13.18 13.83 3.10
C PHE A 375 -12.98 12.34 3.41
N GLY A 376 -13.82 11.47 2.83
CA GLY A 376 -13.65 10.02 2.93
C GLY A 376 -12.31 9.53 2.34
N PHE A 377 -11.92 10.06 1.17
CA PHE A 377 -10.60 9.79 0.59
C PHE A 377 -9.45 10.29 1.46
N MET A 378 -9.58 11.48 2.05
CA MET A 378 -8.55 12.05 2.93
C MET A 378 -8.28 11.13 4.12
N LEU A 379 -9.33 10.69 4.83
CA LEU A 379 -9.20 9.76 5.95
C LEU A 379 -8.58 8.43 5.50
N SER A 380 -9.03 7.91 4.36
CA SER A 380 -8.54 6.64 3.81
C SER A 380 -7.07 6.71 3.42
N PHE A 381 -6.62 7.79 2.76
CA PHE A 381 -5.23 7.95 2.35
C PHE A 381 -4.31 8.16 3.54
N VAL A 382 -4.73 8.93 4.55
CA VAL A 382 -3.96 9.06 5.80
C VAL A 382 -3.81 7.69 6.46
N GLY A 383 -4.90 6.96 6.67
CA GLY A 383 -4.84 5.63 7.28
C GLY A 383 -4.02 4.62 6.47
N CYS A 384 -4.18 4.63 5.13
CA CYS A 384 -3.40 3.78 4.23
C CYS A 384 -1.92 4.13 4.24
N ALA A 385 -1.52 5.40 4.36
CA ALA A 385 -0.11 5.76 4.43
C ALA A 385 0.59 5.11 5.64
N TYR A 386 -0.07 5.05 6.80
CA TYR A 386 0.46 4.36 7.98
C TYR A 386 0.38 2.83 7.85
N LEU A 387 -0.70 2.30 7.29
CA LEU A 387 -0.87 0.84 7.13
C LEU A 387 0.08 0.27 6.07
N ASN A 388 0.23 0.93 4.91
CA ASN A 388 1.11 0.51 3.82
C ASN A 388 2.58 0.58 4.23
N GLU A 389 2.96 1.53 5.09
CA GLU A 389 4.28 1.54 5.69
C GLU A 389 4.59 0.25 6.44
N ARG A 390 3.59 -0.38 7.09
CA ARG A 390 3.77 -1.63 7.81
C ARG A 390 3.60 -2.85 6.91
N SER A 391 2.46 -2.96 6.24
CA SER A 391 2.07 -4.12 5.44
C SER A 391 1.01 -3.72 4.39
N PRO A 392 1.40 -3.59 3.10
CA PRO A 392 0.48 -3.27 2.01
C PRO A 392 -0.72 -4.22 1.91
N THR A 393 -0.46 -5.52 2.08
CA THR A 393 -1.52 -6.52 2.04
C THR A 393 -2.49 -6.35 3.21
N LEU A 394 -2.00 -6.10 4.44
CA LEU A 394 -2.89 -5.85 5.59
C LEU A 394 -3.78 -4.62 5.33
N ALA A 395 -3.20 -3.53 4.81
CA ALA A 395 -3.95 -2.33 4.44
C ALA A 395 -5.06 -2.65 3.44
N SER A 396 -4.74 -3.46 2.42
CA SER A 396 -5.73 -3.87 1.41
C SER A 396 -6.81 -4.80 1.95
N VAL A 397 -6.52 -5.70 2.90
CA VAL A 397 -7.54 -6.55 3.56
C VAL A 397 -8.50 -5.68 4.38
N ILE A 398 -7.97 -4.69 5.10
CA ILE A 398 -8.76 -3.72 5.86
C ILE A 398 -9.68 -2.93 4.93
N LEU A 399 -9.18 -2.50 3.77
CA LEU A 399 -9.99 -1.80 2.76
C LEU A 399 -11.19 -2.64 2.32
N GLN A 400 -11.06 -3.97 2.23
CA GLN A 400 -12.19 -4.84 1.88
C GLN A 400 -13.29 -4.89 2.94
N MET A 401 -13.00 -4.58 4.20
CA MET A 401 -14.03 -4.49 5.24
C MET A 401 -14.97 -3.32 5.03
N ALA A 402 -14.56 -2.30 4.28
CA ALA A 402 -15.35 -1.12 4.09
C ALA A 402 -16.68 -1.40 3.37
N ALA A 403 -16.68 -2.21 2.30
CA ALA A 403 -17.90 -2.45 1.53
C ALA A 403 -19.01 -3.13 2.37
N PRO A 404 -18.74 -4.23 3.10
CA PRO A 404 -19.74 -4.82 4.00
C PRO A 404 -20.18 -3.90 5.14
N ILE A 405 -19.25 -3.10 5.70
CA ILE A 405 -19.58 -2.13 6.75
C ILE A 405 -20.49 -1.03 6.20
N THR A 406 -20.17 -0.45 5.04
CA THR A 406 -21.03 0.51 4.33
C THR A 406 -22.41 -0.10 4.12
N SER A 407 -22.46 -1.35 3.68
CA SER A 407 -23.71 -2.07 3.44
C SER A 407 -24.56 -2.26 4.70
N LEU A 408 -23.94 -2.44 5.87
CA LEU A 408 -24.62 -2.45 7.17
C LEU A 408 -25.05 -1.03 7.59
N THR A 409 -24.22 -0.01 7.36
CA THR A 409 -24.56 1.39 7.62
C THR A 409 -25.79 1.82 6.84
N LEU A 410 -25.90 1.43 5.56
CA LEU A 410 -27.06 1.70 4.72
C LEU A 410 -28.33 0.99 5.21
N ILE A 411 -28.22 -0.19 5.83
CA ILE A 411 -29.38 -0.85 6.47
C ILE A 411 -29.83 -0.09 7.72
N ILE A 412 -28.88 0.41 8.52
CA ILE A 412 -29.17 1.17 9.74
C ILE A 412 -29.79 2.53 9.38
N VAL A 413 -29.30 3.16 8.32
CA VAL A 413 -29.75 4.47 7.83
C VAL A 413 -30.21 4.34 6.38
N PRO A 414 -31.42 3.80 6.12
CA PRO A 414 -31.90 3.52 4.77
C PRO A 414 -32.07 4.77 3.91
N GLN A 415 -32.17 5.96 4.52
CA GLN A 415 -32.20 7.24 3.80
C GLN A 415 -30.89 7.53 3.05
N TRP A 416 -29.80 6.83 3.37
CA TRP A 416 -28.52 6.95 2.68
C TRP A 416 -28.37 5.96 1.52
N ASP A 417 -29.32 5.03 1.37
CA ASP A 417 -29.35 4.06 0.29
C ASP A 417 -30.08 4.65 -0.92
N VAL A 418 -29.31 5.32 -1.78
CA VAL A 418 -29.82 5.98 -2.99
C VAL A 418 -30.42 4.99 -4.00
N PHE A 419 -29.92 3.75 -3.99
CA PHE A 419 -30.32 2.72 -4.96
C PHE A 419 -31.37 1.73 -4.41
N GLY A 420 -31.63 1.76 -3.10
CA GLY A 420 -32.69 0.99 -2.45
C GLY A 420 -32.43 -0.52 -2.38
N GLU A 421 -31.19 -0.98 -2.50
CA GLU A 421 -30.84 -2.40 -2.42
C GLU A 421 -30.75 -2.88 -0.96
N HIS A 422 -31.89 -3.30 -0.42
CA HIS A 422 -31.95 -3.92 0.90
C HIS A 422 -31.59 -5.41 0.83
N GLY A 423 -30.28 -5.69 0.87
CA GLY A 423 -29.77 -7.06 1.03
C GLY A 423 -30.10 -7.64 2.42
N ILE A 424 -30.16 -8.98 2.51
CA ILE A 424 -30.38 -9.73 3.75
C ILE A 424 -29.25 -9.46 4.76
N VAL A 425 -29.61 -8.94 5.95
CA VAL A 425 -28.69 -8.54 7.03
C VAL A 425 -27.70 -9.65 7.40
N GLY A 426 -28.18 -10.89 7.53
CA GLY A 426 -27.36 -12.03 7.97
C GLY A 426 -26.13 -12.26 7.10
N TYR A 427 -26.28 -12.19 5.77
CA TYR A 427 -25.18 -12.35 4.82
C TYR A 427 -24.12 -11.25 4.97
N LYS A 428 -24.55 -10.00 5.17
CA LYS A 428 -23.64 -8.85 5.37
C LYS A 428 -22.87 -8.97 6.69
N VAL A 429 -23.55 -9.32 7.78
CA VAL A 429 -22.92 -9.53 9.10
C VAL A 429 -21.93 -10.70 9.05
N SER A 430 -22.32 -11.83 8.46
CA SER A 430 -21.42 -12.99 8.31
C SER A 430 -20.21 -12.67 7.43
N GLY A 431 -20.39 -11.86 6.37
CA GLY A 431 -19.30 -11.37 5.54
C GLY A 431 -18.29 -10.52 6.32
N VAL A 432 -18.77 -9.57 7.15
CA VAL A 432 -17.92 -8.77 8.05
C VAL A 432 -17.15 -9.66 9.02
N LEU A 433 -17.82 -10.64 9.64
CA LEU A 433 -17.18 -11.57 10.58
C LEU A 433 -16.09 -12.40 9.90
N MET A 434 -16.35 -12.94 8.70
CA MET A 434 -15.33 -13.65 7.93
C MET A 434 -14.14 -12.76 7.58
N LEU A 435 -14.37 -11.51 7.19
CA LEU A 435 -13.28 -10.55 6.88
C LEU A 435 -12.47 -10.15 8.11
N LEU A 436 -13.11 -10.04 9.29
CA LEU A 436 -12.40 -9.85 10.55
C LEU A 436 -11.48 -11.03 10.87
N ILE A 437 -11.97 -12.27 10.71
CA ILE A 437 -11.16 -13.47 10.91
C ILE A 437 -10.05 -13.56 9.86
N ALA A 438 -10.31 -13.14 8.62
CA ALA A 438 -9.31 -13.07 7.55
C ALA A 438 -8.19 -12.08 7.91
N GLY A 439 -8.53 -10.85 8.31
CA GLY A 439 -7.57 -9.84 8.73
C GLY A 439 -6.77 -10.26 9.96
N TRP A 440 -7.42 -10.92 10.92
CA TRP A 440 -6.75 -11.46 12.11
C TRP A 440 -5.77 -12.59 11.74
N SER A 441 -6.20 -13.56 10.94
CA SER A 441 -5.35 -14.66 10.48
C SER A 441 -4.16 -14.13 9.67
N TYR A 442 -4.41 -13.17 8.77
CA TYR A 442 -3.33 -12.53 8.03
C TYR A 442 -2.34 -11.81 8.96
N HIS A 443 -2.83 -11.10 9.97
CA HIS A 443 -1.98 -10.43 10.96
C HIS A 443 -1.11 -11.42 11.75
N VAL A 444 -1.67 -12.57 12.16
CA VAL A 444 -0.91 -13.64 12.83
C VAL A 444 0.26 -14.09 11.97
N TRP A 445 0.02 -14.35 10.69
CA TRP A 445 1.09 -14.72 9.76
C TRP A 445 2.11 -13.58 9.57
N ASP A 446 1.64 -12.35 9.41
CA ASP A 446 2.48 -11.18 9.13
C ASP A 446 3.46 -10.88 10.27
N VAL A 447 3.05 -11.06 11.53
CA VAL A 447 3.93 -10.81 12.69
C VAL A 447 4.82 -11.99 13.06
N ALA A 448 4.45 -13.22 12.67
CA ALA A 448 5.22 -14.41 13.00
C ALA A 448 6.57 -14.51 12.27
N PHE A 449 6.71 -13.83 11.12
CA PHE A 449 7.95 -13.78 10.36
C PHE A 449 8.88 -12.65 10.86
N PRO A 450 10.21 -12.83 10.99
CA PRO A 450 11.07 -14.02 10.77
C PRO A 450 11.38 -14.82 12.06
N LYS A 451 10.87 -14.39 13.22
CA LYS A 451 11.38 -14.85 14.52
C LYS A 451 10.90 -16.26 14.91
N ALA A 452 9.68 -16.66 14.52
CA ALA A 452 9.15 -18.00 14.79
C ALA A 452 9.89 -19.11 14.01
N TYR A 453 10.39 -18.76 12.80
CA TYR A 453 11.06 -19.71 11.91
C TYR A 453 12.55 -19.89 12.25
N ARG A 454 13.21 -18.85 12.79
CA ARG A 454 14.61 -18.96 13.27
C ARG A 454 14.76 -19.68 14.60
N SER A 455 13.75 -19.65 15.48
CA SER A 455 13.78 -20.39 16.74
C SER A 455 13.68 -21.90 16.52
N GLY A 456 12.88 -22.35 15.53
CA GLY A 456 12.76 -23.77 15.20
C GLY A 456 14.06 -24.39 14.66
N GLU A 457 14.80 -23.69 13.81
CA GLU A 457 16.10 -24.17 13.28
C GLU A 457 17.20 -24.31 14.35
N LYS A 458 17.06 -23.66 15.50
CA LYS A 458 18.02 -23.75 16.61
C LYS A 458 17.68 -24.86 17.61
N GLU A 459 16.44 -25.34 17.63
CA GLU A 459 16.04 -26.49 18.47
C GLU A 459 16.27 -27.84 17.79
N ASP A 460 16.36 -27.86 16.44
CA ASP A 460 16.62 -29.06 15.64
C ASP A 460 18.13 -29.30 15.32
N LYS A 461 19.03 -28.49 15.89
CA LYS A 461 20.50 -28.68 15.86
C LYS A 461 21.03 -28.88 17.27
#